data_AF-A0A1Q2CBU7-F1
#
_entry.id   AF-A0A1Q2CBU7-F1
#
_cell.length_a   1.000
_cell.length_b   1.000
_cell.length_c   1.000
_cell.angle_alpha   90.00
_cell.angle_beta   90.00
_cell.angle_gamma   90.00
#
_symmetry.space_group_name_H-M   'P 1'
#
loop_
_entity.id
_entity.type
_entity.pdbx_description
1 polymer ?
#
loop_
_entity_poly.entity_id
_entity_poly.type
_entity_poly.pdbx_seq_one_letter_code
_entity_poly.pdbx_strand_id
1 'polypeptide(L)'
;MFPWIANWGLTLAGNVMRALGTNAGEVGFDALEATGTNYNGLYALGNGAPLTSLIWGCIAIFAIRNRTVAAAISAGVGGVLAFFGIIHAGAPVLGGETPTSFLIAYAMVAALFVLKWFLDKRDPSLAGGAPADEDHVPAAAVATASTSSDPVLDGTERAAVGDAAHTDPAPARARPVE
;
A
#
# COMPACT_ATOMS: atom_id res chain seq x y z
N MET A 1 6.51 -1.55 1.39
CA MET A 1 6.64 -0.13 0.96
C MET A 1 6.29 0.82 2.10
N PHE A 2 5.12 0.71 2.74
CA PHE A 2 4.75 1.58 3.87
C PHE A 2 5.76 1.63 5.04
N PRO A 3 6.33 0.50 5.52
CA PRO A 3 7.36 0.54 6.56
C PRO A 3 8.62 1.33 6.18
N TRP A 4 9.02 1.30 4.90
CA TRP A 4 10.15 2.08 4.40
C TRP A 4 9.90 3.58 4.41
N ILE A 5 8.68 4.01 4.12
CA ILE A 5 8.28 5.42 4.19
C ILE A 5 8.35 5.92 5.63
N ALA A 6 7.90 5.11 6.59
CA ALA A 6 8.01 5.44 8.01
C ALA A 6 9.47 5.57 8.45
N ASN A 7 10.34 4.63 8.07
CA ASN A 7 11.78 4.70 8.35
C ASN A 7 12.45 5.95 7.76
N TRP A 8 12.10 6.30 6.53
CA TRP A 8 12.58 7.53 5.89
C TRP A 8 12.09 8.77 6.66
N GLY A 9 10.81 8.82 7.01
CA GLY A 9 10.22 9.92 7.80
C GLY A 9 10.88 10.09 9.17
N LEU A 10 11.15 9.00 9.89
CA LEU A 10 11.91 9.02 11.15
C LEU A 10 13.31 9.58 10.97
N THR A 11 14.00 9.16 9.91
CA THR A 11 15.36 9.62 9.61
C THR A 11 15.35 11.12 9.31
N LEU A 12 14.40 11.60 8.50
CA LEU A 12 14.24 13.02 8.20
C LEU A 12 13.96 13.84 9.47
N ALA A 13 12.97 13.42 10.27
CA ALA A 13 12.62 14.09 11.52
C ALA A 13 13.81 14.11 12.50
N GLY A 14 14.52 12.99 12.62
CA GLY A 14 15.72 12.86 13.44
C GLY A 14 16.83 13.82 13.00
N ASN A 15 17.07 13.95 11.70
CA ASN A 15 18.09 14.86 11.16
C ASN A 15 17.75 16.33 11.44
N VAL A 16 16.48 16.73 11.30
CA VAL A 16 16.03 18.09 11.62
C VAL A 16 16.22 18.39 13.12
N MET A 17 15.77 17.51 14.00
CA MET A 17 15.95 17.70 15.45
C MET A 17 17.42 17.75 15.86
N ARG A 18 18.27 16.88 15.29
CA ARG A 18 19.72 16.91 15.55
C ARG A 18 20.37 18.20 15.08
N ALA A 19 19.92 18.78 13.97
CA ALA A 19 20.40 20.08 13.50
C ALA A 19 20.01 21.22 14.47
N LEU A 20 18.91 21.08 15.20
CA LEU A 20 18.47 22.00 16.25
C LEU A 20 19.10 21.71 17.62
N GLY A 21 19.99 20.70 17.71
CA GLY A 21 20.63 20.31 18.96
C GLY A 21 19.74 19.53 19.92
N THR A 22 18.65 18.92 19.43
CA THR A 22 17.73 18.12 20.25
C THR A 22 17.42 16.74 19.64
N ASN A 23 16.54 15.97 20.28
CA ASN A 23 16.04 14.68 19.79
C ASN A 23 14.60 14.42 20.27
N ALA A 24 13.95 13.39 19.70
CA ALA A 24 12.54 13.09 20.00
C ALA A 24 12.28 12.78 21.49
N GLY A 25 13.26 12.22 22.20
CA GLY A 25 13.15 11.94 23.63
C GLY A 25 13.19 13.21 24.49
N GLU A 26 13.98 14.21 24.09
CA GLU A 26 14.04 15.51 24.76
C GLU A 26 12.81 16.38 24.47
N VAL A 27 12.30 16.34 23.24
CA VAL A 27 11.04 17.02 22.86
C VAL A 27 9.84 16.39 23.58
N GLY A 28 9.89 15.08 23.81
CA GLY A 28 8.84 14.30 24.45
C GLY A 28 7.79 13.78 23.46
N PHE A 29 7.44 12.49 23.58
CA PHE A 29 6.48 11.86 22.68
C PHE A 29 5.06 12.40 22.84
N ASP A 30 4.63 12.76 24.06
CA ASP A 30 3.31 13.34 24.31
C ASP A 30 3.15 14.71 23.64
N ALA A 31 4.21 15.52 23.64
CA ALA A 31 4.20 16.82 22.96
C ALA A 31 4.11 16.65 21.44
N LEU A 32 4.84 15.69 20.88
CA LEU A 32 4.74 15.34 19.46
C LEU A 32 3.33 14.83 19.12
N GLU A 33 2.75 13.96 19.94
CA GLU A 33 1.41 13.41 19.74
C GLU A 33 0.33 14.49 19.82
N ALA A 34 0.45 15.44 20.75
CA ALA A 34 -0.45 16.59 20.87
C ALA A 34 -0.50 17.49 19.61
N THR A 35 0.57 17.46 18.80
CA THR A 35 0.63 18.17 17.51
C THR A 35 0.19 17.30 16.31
N GLY A 36 -0.32 16.09 16.58
CA GLY A 36 -0.76 15.11 15.57
C GLY A 36 0.36 14.20 15.06
N THR A 37 1.55 14.26 15.65
CA THR A 37 2.69 13.43 15.25
C THR A 37 2.83 12.24 16.19
N ASN A 38 2.20 11.10 15.83
CA ASN A 38 2.37 9.86 16.59
C ASN A 38 3.77 9.24 16.32
N TYR A 39 4.77 9.74 17.04
CA TYR A 39 6.16 9.34 16.86
C TYR A 39 6.40 7.88 17.26
N ASN A 40 5.70 7.38 18.29
CA ASN A 40 5.80 5.99 18.73
C ASN A 40 5.31 5.00 17.66
N GLY A 41 4.17 5.28 17.03
CA GLY A 41 3.64 4.50 15.92
C GLY A 41 4.58 4.53 14.72
N LEU A 42 5.13 5.72 14.41
CA LEU A 42 6.11 5.87 13.34
C LEU A 42 7.38 5.07 13.62
N TYR A 43 7.88 5.14 14.86
CA TYR A 43 9.03 4.37 15.35
C TYR A 43 8.81 2.87 15.20
N ALA A 44 7.67 2.36 15.69
CA ALA A 44 7.35 0.95 15.58
C ALA A 44 7.18 0.49 14.13
N LEU A 45 6.64 1.34 13.25
CA LEU A 45 6.43 1.01 11.84
C LEU A 45 7.72 1.09 11.01
N GLY A 46 8.62 2.01 11.35
CA GLY A 46 9.89 2.20 10.65
C GLY A 46 10.96 1.18 11.03
N ASN A 47 10.95 0.70 12.28
CA ASN A 47 11.82 -0.39 12.67
C ASN A 47 11.47 -1.67 11.92
N GLY A 48 12.49 -2.45 11.53
CA GLY A 48 12.30 -3.68 10.77
C GLY A 48 11.79 -3.49 9.33
N ALA A 49 11.81 -2.27 8.78
CA ALA A 49 11.20 -1.92 7.50
C ALA A 49 11.40 -2.91 6.33
N PRO A 50 12.59 -3.52 6.11
CA PRO A 50 12.77 -4.53 5.06
C PRO A 50 11.90 -5.77 5.28
N LEU A 51 11.98 -6.37 6.48
CA LEU A 51 11.25 -7.60 6.83
C LEU A 51 9.75 -7.33 6.95
N THR A 52 9.35 -6.23 7.62
CA THR A 52 7.94 -5.83 7.75
C THR A 52 7.31 -5.62 6.37
N SER A 53 8.02 -4.96 5.44
CA SER A 53 7.54 -4.77 4.07
C SER A 53 7.36 -6.08 3.32
N LEU A 54 8.27 -7.03 3.50
CA LEU A 54 8.18 -8.35 2.89
C LEU A 54 6.97 -9.11 3.43
N ILE A 55 6.77 -9.16 4.75
CA ILE A 55 5.64 -9.82 5.39
C ILE A 55 4.31 -9.23 4.91
N TRP A 56 4.18 -7.90 4.87
CA TRP A 56 2.99 -7.24 4.34
C TRP A 56 2.77 -7.54 2.86
N GLY A 57 3.84 -7.58 2.06
CA GLY A 57 3.77 -7.99 0.66
C GLY A 57 3.28 -9.43 0.49
N CYS A 58 3.79 -10.37 1.30
CA CYS A 58 3.34 -11.76 1.32
C CYS A 58 1.86 -11.88 1.70
N ILE A 59 1.42 -11.21 2.77
CA ILE A 59 0.01 -11.21 3.19
C ILE A 59 -0.86 -10.67 2.06
N ALA A 60 -0.48 -9.53 1.46
CA ALA A 60 -1.25 -8.90 0.39
C ALA A 60 -1.35 -9.79 -0.87
N ILE A 61 -0.25 -10.33 -1.37
CA ILE A 61 -0.28 -11.15 -2.59
C ILE A 61 -1.04 -12.47 -2.36
N PHE A 62 -0.92 -13.08 -1.18
CA PHE A 62 -1.68 -14.28 -0.87
C PHE A 62 -3.17 -13.99 -0.66
N ALA A 63 -3.53 -12.83 -0.11
CA ALA A 63 -4.91 -12.38 -0.03
C ALA A 63 -5.51 -12.18 -1.43
N ILE A 64 -4.80 -11.47 -2.33
CA ILE A 64 -5.23 -11.22 -3.72
C ILE A 64 -5.43 -12.54 -4.48
N ARG A 65 -4.52 -13.50 -4.30
CA ARG A 65 -4.59 -14.81 -4.95
C ARG A 65 -5.53 -15.81 -4.26
N ASN A 66 -6.30 -15.36 -3.28
CA ASN A 66 -7.17 -16.19 -2.44
C ASN A 66 -6.46 -17.42 -1.81
N ARG A 67 -5.14 -17.32 -1.56
CA ARG A 67 -4.32 -18.35 -0.90
C ARG A 67 -4.35 -18.14 0.61
N THR A 68 -5.52 -18.34 1.20
CA THR A 68 -5.84 -18.03 2.60
C THR A 68 -4.89 -18.66 3.61
N VAL A 69 -4.53 -19.94 3.45
CA VAL A 69 -3.57 -20.61 4.35
C VAL A 69 -2.19 -19.96 4.30
N ALA A 70 -1.71 -19.60 3.11
CA ALA A 70 -0.41 -18.95 2.97
C ALA A 70 -0.41 -17.52 3.56
N ALA A 71 -1.52 -16.80 3.42
CA ALA A 71 -1.73 -15.50 4.07
C ALA A 71 -1.72 -15.63 5.60
N ALA A 72 -2.43 -16.62 6.15
CA ALA A 72 -2.45 -16.91 7.59
C ALA A 72 -1.05 -17.24 8.14
N ILE A 73 -0.29 -18.10 7.42
CA ILE A 73 1.08 -18.43 7.81
C ILE A 73 1.97 -17.18 7.77
N SER A 74 1.86 -16.36 6.74
CA SER A 74 2.65 -15.13 6.61
C SER A 74 2.37 -14.15 7.76
N ALA A 75 1.09 -13.99 8.13
CA ALA A 75 0.69 -13.20 9.28
C ALA A 75 1.20 -13.81 10.60
N GLY A 76 1.12 -15.13 10.78
CA GLY A 76 1.65 -15.83 11.94
C GLY A 76 3.17 -15.65 12.10
N VAL A 77 3.92 -15.78 11.00
CA VAL A 77 5.37 -15.50 10.97
C VAL A 77 5.62 -14.04 11.36
N GLY A 78 4.87 -13.09 10.80
CA GLY A 78 4.93 -11.69 11.21
C GLY A 78 4.73 -11.50 12.71
N GLY A 79 3.74 -12.16 13.31
CA GLY A 79 3.49 -12.12 14.75
C GLY A 79 4.64 -12.66 15.59
N VAL A 80 5.23 -13.80 15.20
CA VAL A 80 6.40 -14.37 15.88
C VAL A 80 7.59 -13.41 15.82
N LEU A 81 7.88 -12.86 14.64
CA LEU A 81 8.97 -11.89 14.47
C LEU A 81 8.71 -10.62 15.30
N ALA A 82 7.47 -10.15 15.37
CA ALA A 82 7.09 -9.00 16.17
C ALA A 82 7.24 -9.25 17.67
N PHE A 83 6.88 -10.43 18.15
CA PHE A 83 7.02 -10.83 19.55
C PHE A 83 8.48 -10.81 20.03
N PHE A 84 9.40 -11.23 19.16
CA PHE A 84 10.84 -11.16 19.43
C PHE A 84 11.46 -9.79 19.12
N GLY A 85 10.64 -8.76 18.83
CA GLY A 85 11.12 -7.41 18.53
C GLY A 85 11.89 -7.26 17.21
N ILE A 86 11.87 -8.26 16.33
CA ILE A 86 12.65 -8.25 15.08
C ILE A 86 12.10 -7.20 14.08
N ILE A 87 10.77 -6.98 14.08
CA ILE A 87 10.11 -6.18 13.03
C ILE A 87 9.35 -4.93 13.50
N HIS A 88 9.27 -4.67 14.82
CA HIS A 88 8.55 -3.51 15.40
C HIS A 88 9.25 -2.85 16.60
N ALA A 89 10.44 -3.33 16.98
CA ALA A 89 11.25 -2.73 18.03
C ALA A 89 12.62 -2.34 17.46
N GLY A 90 13.32 -1.44 18.14
CA GLY A 90 14.68 -1.02 17.73
C GLY A 90 15.74 -2.11 17.87
N ALA A 91 15.46 -3.16 18.65
CA ALA A 91 16.33 -4.30 18.84
C ALA A 91 15.51 -5.55 19.21
N PRO A 92 16.06 -6.76 19.00
CA PRO A 92 15.42 -8.00 19.45
C PRO A 92 15.20 -8.03 20.97
N VAL A 93 14.06 -8.58 21.39
CA VAL A 93 13.65 -8.70 22.81
C VAL A 93 13.01 -10.07 23.06
N LEU A 94 12.91 -10.45 24.33
CA LEU A 94 12.21 -11.67 24.76
C LEU A 94 10.86 -11.32 25.38
N GLY A 95 9.91 -10.91 24.53
CA GLY A 95 8.57 -10.50 24.96
C GLY A 95 8.51 -9.12 25.62
N GLY A 96 7.37 -8.84 26.26
CA GLY A 96 7.02 -7.53 26.82
C GLY A 96 5.67 -7.04 26.32
N GLU A 97 5.16 -5.95 26.88
CA GLU A 97 3.83 -5.42 26.54
C GLU A 97 3.74 -5.02 25.06
N THR A 98 4.66 -4.19 24.58
CA THR A 98 4.63 -3.71 23.18
C THR A 98 4.81 -4.85 22.16
N PRO A 99 5.80 -5.76 22.26
CA PRO A 99 5.91 -6.89 21.35
C PRO A 99 4.68 -7.81 21.38
N THR A 100 4.05 -7.98 22.54
CA THR A 100 2.83 -8.79 22.69
C THR A 100 1.64 -8.15 21.99
N SER A 101 1.50 -6.81 22.05
CA SER A 101 0.45 -6.11 21.30
C SER A 101 0.56 -6.33 19.79
N PHE A 102 1.77 -6.31 19.23
CA PHE A 102 1.98 -6.61 17.81
C PHE A 102 1.74 -8.09 17.48
N LEU A 103 2.17 -9.01 18.35
CA LEU A 103 1.84 -10.44 18.20
C LEU A 103 0.32 -10.63 18.10
N ILE A 104 -0.45 -10.02 19.00
CA ILE A 104 -1.91 -10.10 19.01
C ILE A 104 -2.48 -9.52 17.71
N ALA A 105 -1.99 -8.36 17.25
CA ALA A 105 -2.45 -7.75 16.00
C ALA A 105 -2.25 -8.68 14.79
N TYR A 106 -1.07 -9.28 14.66
CA TYR A 106 -0.79 -10.26 13.60
C TYR A 106 -1.59 -11.55 13.77
N ALA A 107 -1.82 -12.00 15.00
CA ALA A 107 -2.66 -13.16 15.30
C ALA A 107 -4.12 -12.92 14.89
N MET A 108 -4.65 -11.70 15.08
CA MET A 108 -5.99 -11.33 14.60
C MET A 108 -6.07 -11.40 13.08
N VAL A 109 -5.06 -10.87 12.36
CA VAL A 109 -4.99 -10.98 10.90
C VAL A 109 -4.92 -12.44 10.46
N ALA A 110 -4.09 -13.26 11.10
CA ALA A 110 -4.01 -14.69 10.82
C ALA A 110 -5.36 -15.40 11.07
N ALA A 111 -6.05 -15.06 12.17
CA ALA A 111 -7.36 -15.61 12.50
C ALA A 111 -8.42 -15.27 11.45
N LEU A 112 -8.40 -14.07 10.87
CA LEU A 112 -9.31 -13.71 9.77
C LEU A 112 -9.09 -14.59 8.53
N PHE A 113 -7.84 -14.88 8.17
CA PHE A 113 -7.55 -15.77 7.05
C PHE A 113 -7.90 -17.24 7.34
N VAL A 114 -7.71 -17.69 8.58
CA VAL A 114 -8.15 -19.04 9.02
C VAL A 114 -9.67 -19.15 9.00
N LEU A 115 -10.38 -18.12 9.47
CA LEU A 115 -11.83 -18.05 9.42
C LEU A 115 -12.32 -18.10 7.97
N LYS A 116 -11.75 -17.27 7.08
CA LYS A 116 -12.07 -17.29 5.66
C LYS A 116 -11.82 -18.66 5.05
N TRP A 117 -10.67 -19.29 5.33
CA TRP A 117 -10.38 -20.63 4.85
C TRP A 117 -11.43 -21.66 5.30
N PHE A 118 -11.92 -21.54 6.53
CA PHE A 118 -12.97 -22.40 7.04
C PHE A 118 -14.32 -22.14 6.37
N LEU A 119 -14.68 -20.88 6.09
CA LEU A 119 -15.90 -20.51 5.37
C LEU A 119 -15.85 -20.97 3.90
N ASP A 120 -14.74 -20.74 3.21
CA ASP A 120 -14.55 -21.16 1.81
C ASP A 120 -14.70 -22.69 1.64
N LYS A 121 -14.34 -23.48 2.67
CA LYS A 121 -14.56 -24.94 2.67
C LYS A 121 -16.00 -25.37 2.88
N ARG A 122 -16.85 -24.48 3.39
CA ARG A 122 -18.24 -24.77 3.74
C ARG A 122 -19.23 -24.38 2.65
N ASP A 123 -18.80 -23.62 1.65
CA ASP A 123 -19.63 -23.19 0.53
C ASP A 123 -19.51 -24.16 -0.67
N PRO A 124 -20.50 -25.04 -0.91
CA PRO A 124 -20.47 -26.00 -2.01
C PRO A 124 -20.68 -25.32 -3.37
N SER A 125 -21.23 -24.10 -3.38
CA SER A 125 -21.42 -23.28 -4.60
C SER A 125 -20.10 -22.87 -5.25
N LEU A 126 -18.99 -22.87 -4.50
CA LEU A 126 -17.64 -22.69 -5.01
C LEU A 126 -16.96 -24.02 -5.39
N ALA A 127 -17.55 -25.15 -4.98
CA ALA A 127 -17.03 -26.51 -5.23
C ALA A 127 -17.61 -27.13 -6.52
N GLY A 128 -18.82 -26.74 -6.90
CA GLY A 128 -19.38 -27.03 -8.22
C GLY A 128 -19.00 -25.92 -9.18
N GLY A 129 -17.97 -26.15 -10.01
CA GLY A 129 -17.63 -25.25 -11.12
C GLY A 129 -18.77 -25.16 -12.13
N ALA A 130 -19.81 -24.41 -11.84
CA ALA A 130 -20.65 -23.81 -12.86
C ALA A 130 -19.91 -22.54 -13.27
N PRO A 131 -19.40 -22.44 -14.52
CA PRO A 131 -18.95 -21.15 -15.01
C PRO A 131 -20.12 -20.19 -14.85
N ALA A 132 -19.88 -19.08 -14.17
CA ALA A 132 -20.75 -17.93 -14.31
C ALA A 132 -20.84 -17.68 -15.83
N ASP A 133 -22.05 -17.80 -16.35
CA ASP A 133 -22.42 -17.43 -17.70
C ASP A 133 -22.19 -15.91 -17.85
N GLU A 134 -20.93 -15.51 -17.96
CA GLU A 134 -20.52 -14.12 -18.13
C GLU A 134 -20.28 -13.75 -19.60
N ASP A 135 -20.63 -14.63 -20.54
CA ASP A 135 -20.52 -14.36 -21.97
C ASP A 135 -21.86 -14.33 -22.73
N HIS A 136 -23.02 -14.62 -22.10
CA HIS A 136 -24.31 -14.40 -22.75
C HIS A 136 -24.82 -12.97 -22.54
N VAL A 137 -24.23 -12.02 -23.27
CA VAL A 137 -24.94 -10.77 -23.58
C VAL A 137 -26.10 -11.15 -24.52
N PRO A 138 -27.38 -11.02 -24.13
CA PRO A 138 -28.48 -11.32 -25.02
C PRO A 138 -28.39 -10.41 -26.25
N ALA A 139 -28.43 -11.02 -27.44
CA ALA A 139 -28.29 -10.33 -28.74
C ALA A 139 -29.22 -9.11 -28.93
N ALA A 140 -30.31 -9.04 -28.16
CA ALA A 140 -31.23 -7.91 -28.13
C ALA A 140 -30.60 -6.60 -27.61
N ALA A 141 -29.62 -6.66 -26.70
CA ALA A 141 -28.98 -5.47 -26.12
C ALA A 141 -27.96 -4.81 -27.06
N VAL A 142 -27.36 -5.59 -27.97
CA VAL A 142 -26.40 -5.09 -28.98
C VAL A 142 -27.10 -4.36 -30.12
N ALA A 143 -28.33 -4.78 -30.47
CA ALA A 143 -29.09 -4.16 -31.55
C ALA A 143 -29.60 -2.74 -31.22
N THR A 144 -29.85 -2.43 -29.93
CA THR A 144 -30.39 -1.13 -29.51
C THR A 144 -29.35 -0.02 -29.39
N ALA A 145 -28.06 -0.36 -29.38
CA ALA A 145 -26.97 0.63 -29.26
C ALA A 145 -26.52 1.21 -30.61
N SER A 146 -26.87 0.57 -31.74
CA SER A 146 -26.36 0.97 -33.06
C SER A 146 -27.22 2.01 -33.79
N THR A 147 -28.27 2.55 -33.14
CA THR A 147 -29.15 3.59 -33.73
C THR A 147 -29.18 4.86 -32.88
N SER A 148 -28.02 5.41 -32.53
CA SER A 148 -27.92 6.83 -32.16
C SER A 148 -27.19 7.57 -33.28
N SER A 149 -27.96 8.07 -34.25
CA SER A 149 -27.45 9.05 -35.21
C SER A 149 -27.30 10.39 -34.49
N ASP A 150 -26.13 10.64 -33.90
CA ASP A 150 -25.78 11.97 -33.39
C ASP A 150 -25.26 12.85 -34.55
N PRO A 151 -25.96 13.93 -34.94
CA PRO A 151 -25.59 14.76 -36.09
C PRO A 151 -24.43 15.74 -35.81
N VAL A 152 -23.80 15.69 -34.64
CA VAL A 152 -22.83 16.70 -34.16
C VAL A 152 -21.38 16.37 -34.56
N LEU A 153 -21.09 15.15 -35.04
CA LEU A 153 -19.73 14.71 -35.39
C LEU A 153 -19.47 14.57 -36.89
N ASP A 154 -20.26 15.24 -37.74
CA ASP A 154 -20.02 15.28 -39.19
C ASP A 154 -19.18 16.51 -39.61
N GLY A 155 -17.87 16.30 -39.71
CA GLY A 155 -17.15 16.68 -40.93
C GLY A 155 -16.69 18.12 -41.18
N THR A 156 -16.73 19.08 -40.23
CA THR A 156 -16.34 20.48 -40.56
C THR A 156 -14.99 20.99 -40.04
N GLU A 157 -14.18 20.19 -39.32
CA GLU A 157 -12.90 20.69 -38.75
C GLU A 157 -11.61 20.17 -39.42
N ARG A 158 -11.68 19.56 -40.61
CA ARG A 158 -10.48 19.07 -41.34
C ARG A 158 -9.85 20.06 -42.33
N ALA A 159 -10.22 21.35 -42.29
CA ALA A 159 -9.72 22.33 -43.27
C ALA A 159 -8.78 23.42 -42.73
N ALA A 160 -8.46 23.49 -41.43
CA ALA A 160 -7.86 24.70 -40.86
C ALA A 160 -6.44 24.61 -40.26
N VAL A 161 -5.73 23.48 -40.34
CA VAL A 161 -4.35 23.42 -39.82
C VAL A 161 -3.42 22.70 -40.79
N GLY A 162 -3.13 23.39 -41.90
CA GLY A 162 -1.96 23.15 -42.72
C GLY A 162 -0.93 24.24 -42.45
N ASP A 163 0.31 23.81 -42.25
CA ASP A 163 1.55 24.61 -42.32
C ASP A 163 1.94 25.48 -41.11
N ALA A 164 2.74 24.89 -40.20
CA ALA A 164 3.75 25.63 -39.45
C ALA A 164 4.89 24.70 -38.98
N ALA A 165 6.00 24.83 -39.71
CA ALA A 165 7.33 24.26 -39.55
C ALA A 165 7.84 23.90 -38.13
N HIS A 166 8.49 22.73 -38.11
CA HIS A 166 9.56 22.31 -37.21
C HIS A 166 10.64 23.39 -37.03
N THR A 167 10.86 23.85 -35.79
CA THR A 167 12.08 24.55 -35.39
C THR A 167 12.59 24.01 -34.04
N ASP A 168 13.87 23.70 -34.04
CA ASP A 168 14.66 23.06 -32.97
C ASP A 168 15.12 24.13 -31.95
N PRO A 169 15.06 23.92 -30.62
CA PRO A 169 15.51 24.94 -29.66
C PRO A 169 17.05 24.94 -29.48
N ALA A 170 17.66 26.11 -29.71
CA ALA A 170 19.08 26.39 -29.48
C ALA A 170 19.44 26.54 -27.98
N PRO A 171 20.71 26.31 -27.58
CA PRO A 171 21.09 26.14 -26.17
C PRO A 171 21.19 27.45 -25.36
N ALA A 172 20.82 27.36 -24.08
CA ALA A 172 20.73 28.45 -23.12
C ALA A 172 22.09 29.10 -22.78
N ARG A 173 22.16 30.43 -22.90
CA ARG A 173 23.27 31.27 -22.39
C ARG A 173 23.15 31.47 -20.88
N ALA A 174 24.25 31.23 -20.16
CA ALA A 174 24.45 31.58 -18.76
C ALA A 174 24.36 33.10 -18.53
N ARG A 175 23.82 33.51 -17.37
CA ARG A 175 23.85 34.91 -16.89
C ARG A 175 24.94 35.09 -15.81
N PRO A 176 25.59 36.27 -15.75
CA PRO A 176 26.68 36.52 -14.83
C PRO A 176 26.22 36.85 -13.41
N VAL A 177 27.15 36.58 -12.49
CA VAL A 177 27.11 36.79 -11.04
C VAL A 177 27.33 38.27 -10.72
N GLU A 178 26.48 38.82 -9.85
CA GLU A 178 26.84 39.91 -8.92
C GLU A 178 26.35 39.52 -7.52
#